data_AF-A0A971NB52-F1
#
_entry.id   AF-A0A971NB52-F1
#
_cell.length_a   1.000
_cell.length_b   1.000
_cell.length_c   1.000
_cell.angle_alpha   90.00
_cell.angle_beta   90.00
_cell.angle_gamma   90.00
#
_symmetry.space_group_name_H-M   'P 1'
#
loop_
_entity.id
_entity.type
_entity.pdbx_description
1 polymer ?
#
loop_
_entity_poly.entity_id
_entity_poly.type
_entity_poly.pdbx_seq_one_letter_code
_entity_poly.pdbx_strand_id
1 'polypeptide(L)'
;MIDLDYSFVTKMLERLELWDQGQITVLDSKGKLIFGSPEAAAKYQEKNFRQLYLRDWGSQLRKIEGKKELVVYRAVSFCGWKVIFSIDYALLQKENMTIRNIILVLGVFLLAGAIYLAVHFSKKVSAPVQILCNSMKEVEEGNLEIAIRLRSMQEFNRLAASFNRMVEQIRLLMDNIYEVQQKKRQAELNALQAQINPHFLYNTLDSLRWLAKIHHIDEIAKIISALENLLRASISKTSDLIPISEEIENVRNYLAIQSFRYGNNFSVTFSVDPSVTGYLTPRFILQPIVENAIYHGVGNMVGGEIFVG
;
A
#
# COMPACT_ATOMS: atom_id res chain seq x y z
N MET A 1 -67.30 26.25 -66.84
CA MET A 1 -67.43 26.20 -65.38
C MET A 1 -67.44 24.72 -65.04
N ILE A 2 -66.32 24.17 -64.56
CA ILE A 2 -66.24 22.75 -64.21
C ILE A 2 -66.92 22.61 -62.85
N ASP A 3 -68.10 22.00 -62.85
CA ASP A 3 -68.84 21.67 -61.62
C ASP A 3 -68.12 20.48 -60.98
N LEU A 4 -67.28 20.78 -59.99
CA LEU A 4 -66.46 19.78 -59.32
C LEU A 4 -67.36 19.09 -58.30
N ASP A 5 -67.85 17.91 -58.67
CA ASP A 5 -68.81 17.12 -57.88
C ASP A 5 -68.29 16.96 -56.45
N TYR A 6 -69.05 17.46 -55.48
CA TYR A 6 -68.72 17.43 -54.05
C TYR A 6 -68.40 16.01 -53.59
N SER A 7 -69.01 15.01 -54.22
CA SER A 7 -68.77 13.59 -53.97
C SER A 7 -67.36 13.12 -54.39
N PHE A 8 -66.76 13.72 -55.43
CA PHE A 8 -65.41 13.39 -55.89
C PHE A 8 -64.34 13.86 -54.92
N VAL A 9 -64.45 15.11 -54.44
CA VAL A 9 -63.52 15.68 -53.44
C VAL A 9 -63.63 14.91 -52.13
N THR A 10 -64.84 14.57 -51.69
CA THR A 10 -65.08 13.81 -50.46
C THR A 10 -64.47 12.40 -50.55
N LYS A 11 -64.70 11.66 -51.65
CA LYS A 11 -64.10 10.32 -51.87
C LYS A 11 -62.58 10.34 -51.99
N MET A 12 -62.02 11.36 -52.64
CA MET A 12 -60.57 11.46 -52.81
C MET A 12 -59.86 11.71 -51.48
N LEU A 13 -60.54 12.42 -50.58
CA LEU A 13 -60.00 12.77 -49.29
C LEU A 13 -60.29 11.69 -48.23
N GLU A 14 -61.43 10.98 -48.25
CA GLU A 14 -61.72 9.78 -47.41
C GLU A 14 -60.63 8.70 -47.52
N ARG A 15 -59.91 8.65 -48.65
CA ARG A 15 -58.80 7.72 -48.88
C ARG A 15 -57.53 8.03 -48.09
N LEU A 16 -57.48 9.19 -47.43
CA LEU A 16 -56.40 9.61 -46.55
C LEU A 16 -56.83 9.31 -45.11
N GLU A 17 -56.25 8.31 -44.46
CA GLU A 17 -56.58 7.83 -43.09
C GLU A 17 -56.51 8.90 -41.97
N LEU A 18 -56.11 10.13 -42.28
CA LEU A 18 -56.00 11.28 -41.37
C LEU A 18 -57.34 12.03 -41.13
N TRP A 19 -58.44 11.57 -41.73
CA TRP A 19 -59.75 12.26 -41.70
C TRP A 19 -60.45 12.27 -40.35
N ASP A 20 -60.26 11.23 -39.53
CA ASP A 20 -61.06 11.04 -38.32
C ASP A 20 -60.64 11.96 -37.15
N GLN A 21 -59.48 12.61 -37.27
CA GLN A 21 -58.92 13.45 -36.19
C GLN A 21 -58.40 14.82 -36.65
N GLY A 22 -58.47 15.15 -37.95
CA GLY A 22 -58.02 16.42 -38.52
C GLY A 22 -59.11 17.13 -39.33
N GLN A 23 -58.98 18.45 -39.47
CA GLN A 23 -59.90 19.28 -40.27
C GLN A 23 -59.25 19.69 -41.59
N ILE A 24 -59.95 19.49 -42.72
CA ILE A 24 -59.52 19.98 -44.03
C ILE A 24 -60.37 21.18 -44.44
N THR A 25 -59.70 22.25 -44.84
CA THR A 25 -60.31 23.44 -45.41
C THR A 25 -59.65 23.76 -46.74
N VAL A 26 -60.45 23.87 -47.80
CA VAL A 26 -60.01 24.30 -49.13
C VAL A 26 -60.51 25.71 -49.37
N LEU A 27 -59.58 26.61 -49.66
CA LEU A 27 -59.85 28.02 -49.92
C LEU A 27 -59.47 28.36 -51.37
N ASP A 28 -60.21 29.29 -51.98
CA ASP A 28 -59.86 29.87 -53.28
C ASP A 28 -58.66 30.84 -53.17
N SER A 29 -58.19 31.35 -54.32
CA SER A 29 -57.06 32.30 -54.39
C SER A 29 -57.32 33.65 -53.69
N LYS A 30 -58.57 33.94 -53.31
CA LYS A 30 -59.01 35.13 -52.57
C LYS A 30 -59.36 34.83 -51.09
N GLY A 31 -59.16 33.60 -50.62
CA GLY A 31 -59.46 33.18 -49.25
C GLY A 31 -60.93 32.84 -48.98
N LYS A 32 -61.75 32.66 -50.02
CA LYS A 32 -63.15 32.23 -49.92
C LYS A 32 -63.20 30.72 -49.75
N LEU A 33 -64.09 30.25 -48.87
CA LEU A 33 -64.32 28.83 -48.63
C LEU A 33 -64.87 28.15 -49.89
N ILE A 34 -64.19 27.09 -50.31
CA ILE A 34 -64.65 26.16 -51.35
C ILE A 34 -65.18 24.89 -50.69
N PHE A 35 -64.46 24.34 -49.72
CA PHE A 35 -64.79 23.08 -49.07
C PHE A 35 -64.27 23.05 -47.63
N GLY A 36 -65.08 22.56 -46.68
CA GLY A 36 -64.77 22.51 -45.25
C GLY A 36 -65.85 23.17 -44.39
N SER A 37 -65.63 23.23 -43.07
CA SER A 37 -66.56 23.90 -42.15
C SER A 37 -66.47 25.42 -42.29
N PRO A 38 -67.61 26.17 -42.33
CA PRO A 38 -67.62 27.62 -42.29
C PRO A 38 -66.85 28.22 -41.10
N GLU A 39 -66.86 27.53 -39.96
CA GLU A 39 -66.12 27.91 -38.75
C GLU A 39 -64.60 27.78 -38.95
N ALA A 40 -64.16 26.73 -39.64
CA ALA A 40 -62.75 26.54 -39.97
C ALA A 40 -62.26 27.59 -40.97
N ALA A 41 -63.09 27.95 -41.96
CA ALA A 41 -62.76 29.00 -42.92
C ALA A 41 -62.58 30.38 -42.27
N ALA A 42 -63.41 30.71 -41.28
CA ALA A 42 -63.31 31.96 -40.53
C ALA A 42 -61.96 32.07 -39.78
N LYS A 43 -61.45 30.96 -39.24
CA LYS A 43 -60.13 30.90 -38.55
C LYS A 43 -58.97 31.31 -39.47
N TYR A 44 -59.06 30.98 -40.75
CA TYR A 44 -58.00 31.25 -41.74
C TYR A 44 -58.12 32.60 -42.45
N GLN A 45 -59.16 33.38 -42.14
CA GLN A 45 -59.38 34.75 -42.65
C GLN A 45 -58.86 35.84 -41.70
N GLU A 46 -58.48 35.50 -40.47
CA GLU A 46 -57.88 36.44 -39.53
C GLU A 46 -56.53 36.98 -40.04
N LYS A 47 -56.20 38.24 -39.68
CA LYS A 47 -54.97 38.94 -40.10
C LYS A 47 -53.68 38.13 -39.90
N ASN A 48 -53.68 37.23 -38.91
CA ASN A 48 -52.54 36.37 -38.58
C ASN A 48 -52.25 35.25 -39.60
N PHE A 49 -53.18 34.92 -40.49
CA PHE A 49 -53.05 33.82 -41.47
C PHE A 49 -52.65 34.30 -42.87
N ARG A 50 -52.53 35.62 -43.10
CA ARG A 50 -52.14 36.21 -44.40
C ARG A 50 -50.82 35.67 -44.97
N GLN A 51 -49.86 35.33 -44.10
CA GLN A 51 -48.57 34.78 -44.53
C GLN A 51 -48.66 33.37 -45.13
N LEU A 52 -49.72 32.60 -44.79
CA LEU A 52 -49.93 31.27 -45.35
C LEU A 52 -50.34 31.33 -46.81
N TYR A 53 -50.90 32.44 -47.27
CA TYR A 53 -51.25 32.66 -48.67
C TYR A 53 -50.03 32.96 -49.55
N LEU A 54 -48.90 33.37 -48.97
CA LEU A 54 -47.69 33.77 -49.70
C LEU A 54 -46.76 32.62 -50.11
N ARG A 55 -46.95 31.42 -49.54
CA ARG A 55 -46.14 30.23 -49.83
C ARG A 55 -46.97 29.13 -50.48
N ASP A 56 -46.39 28.44 -51.45
CA ASP A 56 -47.09 27.35 -52.17
C ASP A 56 -47.23 26.08 -51.32
N TRP A 57 -46.35 25.86 -50.36
CA TRP A 57 -46.48 24.75 -49.41
C TRP A 57 -45.78 25.08 -48.09
N GLY A 58 -46.20 24.41 -47.03
CA GLY A 58 -45.51 24.47 -45.74
C GLY A 58 -46.30 23.83 -44.62
N SER A 59 -45.65 23.72 -43.47
CA SER A 59 -46.28 23.37 -42.21
C SER A 59 -45.90 24.39 -41.15
N GLN A 60 -46.84 24.70 -40.25
CA GLN A 60 -46.61 25.58 -39.12
C GLN A 60 -47.39 25.07 -37.91
N LEU A 61 -46.75 25.07 -36.75
CA LEU A 61 -47.42 24.86 -35.48
C LEU A 61 -47.96 26.21 -35.00
N ARG A 62 -49.27 26.33 -34.84
CA ARG A 62 -49.94 27.57 -34.48
C ARG A 62 -50.87 27.37 -33.30
N LYS A 63 -51.08 28.43 -32.54
CA LYS A 63 -52.08 28.44 -31.47
C LYS A 63 -53.38 28.98 -32.04
N ILE A 64 -54.40 28.13 -32.15
CA ILE A 64 -55.73 28.47 -32.66
C ILE A 64 -56.69 28.24 -31.49
N GLU A 65 -57.45 29.27 -31.10
CA GLU A 65 -58.44 29.18 -30.01
C GLU A 65 -57.87 28.60 -28.69
N GLY A 66 -56.61 28.89 -28.37
CA GLY A 66 -55.96 28.39 -27.15
C GLY A 66 -55.25 27.04 -27.30
N LYS A 67 -55.55 26.25 -28.33
CA LYS A 67 -54.95 24.93 -28.60
C LYS A 67 -53.81 25.04 -29.60
N LYS A 68 -52.78 24.21 -29.43
CA LYS A 68 -51.69 24.11 -30.41
C LYS A 68 -52.16 23.18 -31.52
N GLU A 69 -52.25 23.67 -32.75
CA GLU A 69 -52.60 22.87 -33.92
C GLU A 69 -51.43 22.86 -34.90
N LEU A 70 -51.17 21.69 -35.50
CA LEU A 70 -50.27 21.58 -36.64
C LEU A 70 -51.08 21.86 -37.90
N VAL A 71 -50.74 22.95 -38.59
CA VAL A 71 -51.40 23.36 -39.83
C VAL A 71 -50.46 23.10 -41.00
N VAL A 72 -50.91 22.28 -41.95
CA VAL A 72 -50.20 21.96 -43.20
C VAL A 72 -51.00 22.53 -44.35
N TYR A 73 -50.33 23.19 -45.30
CA TYR A 73 -51.00 23.77 -46.45
C TYR A 73 -50.23 23.53 -47.74
N ARG A 74 -50.98 23.38 -48.84
CA ARG A 74 -50.44 23.24 -50.19
C ARG A 74 -51.35 23.94 -51.20
N ALA A 75 -50.75 24.71 -52.10
CA ALA A 75 -51.41 25.31 -53.25
C ALA A 75 -51.53 24.28 -54.39
N VAL A 76 -52.68 24.28 -55.06
CA VAL A 76 -52.97 23.43 -56.21
C VAL A 76 -52.69 24.25 -57.48
N SER A 77 -51.63 23.88 -58.20
CA SER A 77 -51.06 24.66 -59.30
C SER A 77 -52.01 24.94 -60.47
N PHE A 78 -53.06 24.14 -60.65
CA PHE A 78 -53.99 24.25 -61.78
C PHE A 78 -55.14 25.26 -61.55
N CYS A 79 -55.55 25.49 -60.30
CA CYS A 79 -56.72 26.31 -59.97
C CYS A 79 -56.43 27.41 -58.93
N GLY A 80 -55.22 27.47 -58.39
CA GLY A 80 -54.83 28.43 -57.35
C GLY A 80 -55.52 28.19 -56.00
N TRP A 81 -56.17 27.04 -55.81
CA TRP A 81 -56.80 26.67 -54.55
C TRP A 81 -55.74 26.28 -53.52
N LYS A 82 -55.99 26.58 -52.25
CA LYS A 82 -55.11 26.20 -51.16
C LYS A 82 -55.84 25.19 -50.27
N VAL A 83 -55.28 23.99 -50.20
CA VAL A 83 -55.73 22.94 -49.28
C VAL A 83 -54.99 23.12 -47.97
N ILE A 84 -55.72 23.25 -46.89
CA ILE A 84 -55.22 23.41 -45.52
C ILE A 84 -55.72 22.21 -44.71
N PHE A 85 -54.82 21.53 -44.02
CA PHE A 85 -55.11 20.48 -43.06
C PHE A 85 -54.65 20.96 -41.68
N SER A 86 -55.51 20.90 -40.67
CA SER A 86 -55.13 21.15 -39.28
C SER A 86 -55.47 19.96 -38.38
N ILE A 87 -54.59 19.70 -37.42
CA ILE A 87 -54.79 18.66 -36.40
C ILE A 87 -54.33 19.17 -35.03
N ASP A 88 -55.06 18.84 -33.98
CA ASP A 88 -54.68 19.18 -32.61
C ASP A 88 -53.36 18.47 -32.25
N TYR A 89 -52.35 19.28 -31.93
CA TYR A 89 -51.03 18.79 -31.58
C TYR A 89 -51.05 17.96 -30.29
N ALA A 90 -52.03 18.15 -29.40
CA ALA A 90 -52.21 17.34 -28.21
C ALA A 90 -52.56 15.88 -28.54
N LEU A 91 -53.28 15.63 -29.65
CA LEU A 91 -53.57 14.27 -30.13
C LEU A 91 -52.28 13.57 -30.57
N LEU A 92 -51.42 14.29 -31.30
CA LEU A 92 -50.08 13.81 -31.70
C LEU A 92 -49.14 13.59 -30.50
N GLN A 93 -49.28 14.37 -29.43
CA GLN A 93 -48.48 14.19 -28.21
C GLN A 93 -48.98 13.10 -27.27
N LYS A 94 -50.29 12.79 -27.27
CA LYS A 94 -50.87 11.78 -26.39
C LYS A 94 -50.23 10.40 -26.62
N GLU A 95 -49.91 10.06 -27.88
CA GLU A 95 -49.17 8.84 -28.22
C GLU A 95 -47.70 8.88 -27.77
N ASN A 96 -47.06 10.05 -27.84
CA ASN A 96 -45.66 10.25 -27.42
C ASN A 96 -45.46 10.16 -25.91
N MET A 97 -46.48 10.46 -25.10
CA MET A 97 -46.40 10.41 -23.63
C MET A 97 -46.14 8.99 -23.11
N THR A 98 -46.80 7.99 -23.68
CA THR A 98 -46.62 6.58 -23.32
C THR A 98 -45.20 6.12 -23.66
N ILE A 99 -44.72 6.45 -24.87
CA ILE A 99 -43.37 6.12 -25.31
C ILE A 99 -42.32 6.76 -24.38
N ARG A 100 -42.48 8.05 -24.05
CA ARG A 100 -41.58 8.75 -23.12
C ARG A 100 -41.52 8.07 -21.75
N ASN A 101 -42.66 7.69 -21.18
CA ASN A 101 -42.69 7.05 -19.87
C ASN A 101 -42.04 5.66 -19.90
N ILE A 102 -42.23 4.87 -20.96
CA ILE A 102 -41.55 3.58 -21.15
C ILE A 102 -40.03 3.79 -21.20
N ILE A 103 -39.54 4.77 -21.97
CA ILE A 103 -38.11 5.09 -22.06
C ILE A 103 -37.55 5.51 -20.69
N LEU A 104 -38.27 6.35 -19.94
CA LEU A 104 -37.84 6.79 -18.61
C LEU A 104 -37.75 5.61 -17.63
N VAL A 105 -38.77 4.75 -17.59
CA VAL A 105 -38.78 3.57 -16.72
C VAL A 105 -37.64 2.62 -17.10
N LEU A 106 -37.47 2.34 -18.39
CA LEU A 106 -36.35 1.53 -18.89
C LEU A 106 -35.00 2.14 -18.51
N GLY A 107 -34.85 3.46 -18.64
CA GLY A 107 -33.65 4.20 -18.26
C GLY A 107 -33.34 4.08 -16.76
N VAL A 108 -34.36 4.16 -15.90
CA VAL A 108 -34.19 3.96 -14.45
C VAL A 108 -33.74 2.53 -14.15
N PHE A 109 -34.33 1.51 -14.79
CA PHE A 109 -33.92 0.11 -14.61
C PHE A 109 -32.49 -0.15 -15.09
N LEU A 110 -32.10 0.41 -16.24
CA LEU A 110 -30.74 0.30 -16.75
C LEU A 110 -29.73 0.97 -15.80
N LEU A 111 -30.04 2.15 -15.29
CA LEU A 111 -29.19 2.87 -14.35
C LEU A 111 -29.07 2.13 -13.02
N ALA A 112 -30.19 1.62 -12.48
CA ALA A 112 -30.18 0.79 -11.28
C ALA A 112 -29.36 -0.50 -11.47
N GLY A 113 -29.51 -1.17 -12.63
CA GLY A 113 -28.72 -2.35 -12.99
C GLY A 113 -27.22 -2.05 -13.10
N ALA A 114 -26.86 -0.93 -13.72
CA ALA A 114 -25.47 -0.49 -13.81
C ALA A 114 -24.85 -0.21 -12.43
N ILE A 115 -25.57 0.49 -11.55
CA ILE A 115 -25.13 0.74 -10.16
C ILE A 115 -25.00 -0.58 -9.39
N TYR A 116 -25.96 -1.49 -9.52
CA TYR A 116 -25.91 -2.80 -8.88
C TYR A 116 -24.68 -3.60 -9.31
N LEU A 117 -24.43 -3.69 -10.63
CA LEU A 117 -23.25 -4.38 -11.17
C LEU A 117 -21.94 -3.72 -10.71
N ALA A 118 -21.87 -2.39 -10.71
CA ALA A 118 -20.69 -1.66 -10.27
C ALA A 118 -20.37 -1.95 -8.78
N VAL A 119 -21.38 -1.91 -7.91
CA VAL A 119 -21.21 -2.21 -6.48
C VAL A 119 -20.82 -3.68 -6.28
N HIS A 120 -21.46 -4.59 -7.01
CA HIS A 120 -21.15 -6.02 -6.93
C HIS A 120 -19.72 -6.33 -7.38
N PHE A 121 -19.28 -5.75 -8.50
CA PHE A 121 -17.91 -5.87 -9.02
C PHE A 121 -16.89 -5.29 -8.03
N SER A 122 -17.14 -4.10 -7.49
CA SER A 122 -16.28 -3.46 -6.50
C SER A 122 -16.07 -4.34 -5.27
N LYS A 123 -17.14 -4.90 -4.69
CA LYS A 123 -17.08 -5.73 -3.48
C LYS A 123 -16.46 -7.11 -3.71
N LYS A 124 -16.69 -7.72 -4.87
CA LYS A 124 -16.28 -9.11 -5.15
C LYS A 124 -14.90 -9.22 -5.82
N VAL A 125 -14.44 -8.16 -6.49
CA VAL A 125 -13.20 -8.17 -7.27
C VAL A 125 -12.26 -7.08 -6.77
N SER A 126 -12.63 -5.80 -6.88
CA SER A 126 -11.71 -4.69 -6.61
C SER A 126 -11.23 -4.63 -5.16
N ALA A 127 -12.13 -4.78 -4.17
CA ALA A 127 -11.76 -4.72 -2.76
C ALA A 127 -10.79 -5.86 -2.34
N PRO A 128 -11.06 -7.15 -2.67
CA PRO A 128 -10.10 -8.23 -2.48
C PRO A 128 -8.71 -7.98 -3.07
N VAL A 129 -8.65 -7.48 -4.31
CA VAL A 129 -7.39 -7.19 -5.00
C VAL A 129 -6.64 -6.08 -4.26
N GLN A 130 -7.32 -5.02 -3.84
CA GLN A 130 -6.67 -3.93 -3.11
C GLN A 130 -6.08 -4.39 -1.78
N ILE A 131 -6.78 -5.27 -1.05
CA ILE A 131 -6.27 -5.84 0.21
C ILE A 131 -4.98 -6.64 -0.05
N LEU A 132 -4.97 -7.48 -1.09
CA LEU A 132 -3.78 -8.24 -1.49
C LEU A 132 -2.62 -7.32 -1.86
N CYS A 133 -2.86 -6.30 -2.69
CA CYS A 133 -1.82 -5.34 -3.08
C CYS A 133 -1.24 -4.57 -1.89
N ASN A 134 -2.09 -4.11 -0.98
CA ASN A 134 -1.63 -3.38 0.20
C ASN A 134 -0.84 -4.30 1.15
N SER A 135 -1.31 -5.54 1.35
CA SER A 135 -0.60 -6.53 2.16
C SER A 135 0.77 -6.87 1.56
N MET A 136 0.87 -6.95 0.23
CA MET A 136 2.13 -7.19 -0.45
C MET A 136 3.14 -6.05 -0.21
N LYS A 137 2.67 -4.80 -0.22
CA LYS A 137 3.51 -3.63 0.13
C LYS A 137 3.98 -3.65 1.58
N GLU A 138 3.13 -4.04 2.53
CA GLU A 138 3.54 -4.14 3.94
C GLU A 138 4.67 -5.18 4.14
N VAL A 139 4.60 -6.31 3.41
CA VAL A 139 5.69 -7.31 3.41
C VAL A 139 6.96 -6.76 2.74
N GLU A 140 6.84 -6.00 1.65
CA GLU A 140 7.98 -5.32 1.00
C GLU A 140 8.66 -4.29 1.92
N GLU A 141 7.90 -3.63 2.78
CA GLU A 141 8.40 -2.70 3.79
C GLU A 141 9.00 -3.40 5.04
N GLY A 142 8.97 -4.74 5.08
CA GLY A 142 9.59 -5.56 6.11
C GLY A 142 8.63 -6.07 7.20
N ASN A 143 7.33 -5.78 7.09
CA ASN A 143 6.34 -6.32 8.03
C ASN A 143 5.91 -7.74 7.62
N LEU A 144 6.57 -8.74 8.20
CA LEU A 144 6.28 -10.17 7.96
C LEU A 144 5.25 -10.76 8.93
N GLU A 145 4.71 -9.98 9.86
CA GLU A 145 3.71 -10.48 10.83
C GLU A 145 2.27 -10.42 10.31
N ILE A 146 2.08 -9.93 9.09
CA ILE A 146 0.75 -9.78 8.51
C ILE A 146 0.18 -11.13 8.07
N ALA A 147 -1.13 -11.29 8.23
CA ALA A 147 -1.85 -12.44 7.73
C ALA A 147 -3.14 -12.00 7.03
N ILE A 148 -3.25 -12.29 5.74
CA ILE A 148 -4.45 -11.98 4.99
C ILE A 148 -5.55 -12.96 5.38
N ARG A 149 -6.61 -12.46 6.01
CA ARG A 149 -7.86 -13.20 6.23
C ARG A 149 -8.94 -12.61 5.33
N LEU A 150 -9.08 -13.20 4.16
CA LEU A 150 -10.04 -12.75 3.16
C LEU A 150 -11.30 -13.60 3.20
N ARG A 151 -12.47 -12.96 3.13
CA ARG A 151 -13.77 -13.64 2.92
C ARG A 151 -14.32 -13.22 1.55
N SER A 152 -13.73 -13.75 0.49
CA SER A 152 -14.19 -13.50 -0.88
C SER A 152 -14.48 -14.81 -1.62
N MET A 153 -14.51 -14.76 -2.95
CA MET A 153 -14.58 -15.92 -3.83
C MET A 153 -13.44 -16.89 -3.53
N GLN A 154 -13.65 -18.16 -3.91
CA GLN A 154 -12.72 -19.25 -3.60
C GLN A 154 -11.30 -18.97 -4.12
N GLU A 155 -11.20 -18.37 -5.30
CA GLU A 155 -9.95 -18.01 -5.98
C GLU A 155 -9.12 -17.01 -5.16
N PHE A 156 -9.76 -15.97 -4.65
CA PHE A 156 -9.08 -14.96 -3.82
C PHE A 156 -8.68 -15.52 -2.45
N ASN A 157 -9.49 -16.40 -1.87
CA ASN A 157 -9.13 -17.07 -0.61
C ASN A 157 -7.93 -18.00 -0.81
N ARG A 158 -7.86 -18.71 -1.95
CA ARG A 158 -6.68 -19.51 -2.33
C ARG A 158 -5.44 -18.65 -2.52
N LEU A 159 -5.58 -17.49 -3.15
CA LEU A 159 -4.48 -16.55 -3.37
C LEU A 159 -3.96 -16.00 -2.04
N ALA A 160 -4.85 -15.59 -1.13
CA ALA A 160 -4.50 -15.17 0.22
C ALA A 160 -3.78 -16.27 1.02
N ALA A 161 -4.24 -17.52 0.93
CA ALA A 161 -3.60 -18.65 1.59
C ALA A 161 -2.20 -18.95 1.02
N SER A 162 -2.02 -18.85 -0.29
CA SER A 162 -0.69 -18.99 -0.92
C SER A 162 0.24 -17.84 -0.56
N PHE A 163 -0.27 -16.60 -0.50
CA PHE A 163 0.47 -15.45 -0.03
C PHE A 163 0.96 -15.64 1.42
N ASN A 164 0.07 -16.01 2.34
CA ASN A 164 0.44 -16.23 3.75
C ASN A 164 1.51 -17.33 3.88
N ARG A 165 1.43 -18.42 3.09
CA ARG A 165 2.46 -19.48 3.08
C ARG A 165 3.82 -18.96 2.60
N MET A 166 3.84 -18.09 1.60
CA MET A 166 5.07 -17.47 1.11
C MET A 166 5.69 -16.54 2.16
N VAL A 167 4.89 -15.72 2.85
CA VAL A 167 5.37 -14.85 3.94
C VAL A 167 5.97 -15.66 5.08
N GLU A 168 5.32 -16.77 5.46
CA GLU A 168 5.86 -17.68 6.48
C GLU A 168 7.18 -18.31 6.05
N GLN A 169 7.32 -18.71 4.78
CA GLN A 169 8.58 -19.23 4.25
C GLN A 169 9.70 -18.18 4.30
N ILE A 170 9.40 -16.93 3.95
CA ILE A 170 10.37 -15.82 4.03
C ILE A 170 10.84 -15.64 5.49
N ARG A 171 9.92 -15.67 6.46
CA ARG A 171 10.25 -15.58 7.87
C ARG A 171 11.18 -16.71 8.33
N LEU A 172 10.84 -17.95 8.01
CA LEU A 172 11.68 -19.12 8.35
C LEU A 172 13.07 -19.05 7.71
N LEU A 173 13.17 -18.58 6.46
CA LEU A 173 14.45 -18.37 5.79
C LEU A 173 15.28 -17.29 6.48
N MET A 174 14.65 -16.18 6.90
CA MET A 174 15.32 -15.10 7.61
C MET A 174 15.86 -15.56 8.97
N ASP A 175 15.06 -16.30 9.74
CA ASP A 175 15.46 -16.87 11.03
C ASP A 175 16.64 -17.85 10.86
N ASN A 176 16.59 -18.70 9.82
CA ASN A 176 17.68 -19.63 9.50
C ASN A 176 18.98 -18.88 9.13
N ILE A 177 18.89 -17.86 8.27
CA ILE A 177 20.04 -17.04 7.90
C ILE A 177 20.65 -16.40 9.15
N TYR A 178 19.81 -15.87 10.06
CA TYR A 178 20.29 -15.28 11.29
C TYR A 178 21.06 -16.28 12.16
N GLU A 179 20.52 -17.49 12.38
CA GLU A 179 21.22 -18.53 13.12
C GLU A 179 22.54 -18.94 12.48
N VAL A 180 22.55 -19.11 11.16
CA VAL A 180 23.75 -19.49 10.40
C VAL A 180 24.82 -18.41 10.52
N GLN A 181 24.45 -17.13 10.43
CA GLN A 181 25.38 -16.02 10.60
C GLN A 181 25.97 -15.97 12.02
N GLN A 182 25.17 -16.22 13.05
CA GLN A 182 25.66 -16.28 14.44
C GLN A 182 26.66 -17.44 14.63
N LYS A 183 26.32 -18.63 14.14
CA LYS A 183 27.22 -19.80 14.18
C LYS A 183 28.52 -19.54 13.40
N LYS A 184 28.43 -18.91 12.22
CA LYS A 184 29.59 -18.51 11.42
C LYS A 184 30.49 -17.54 12.18
N ARG A 185 29.93 -16.48 12.76
CA ARG A 185 30.67 -15.49 13.55
C ARG A 185 31.39 -16.17 14.73
N GLN A 186 30.72 -17.07 15.45
CA GLN A 186 31.34 -17.81 16.54
C GLN A 186 32.48 -18.72 16.05
N ALA A 187 32.30 -19.39 14.92
CA ALA A 187 33.34 -20.23 14.32
C ALA A 187 34.56 -19.41 13.88
N GLU A 188 34.36 -18.23 13.29
CA GLU A 188 35.43 -17.30 12.92
C GLU A 188 36.21 -16.82 14.16
N LEU A 189 35.51 -16.44 15.23
CA LEU A 189 36.15 -16.07 16.50
C LEU A 189 36.98 -17.22 17.08
N ASN A 190 36.43 -18.43 17.11
CA ASN A 190 37.14 -19.62 17.59
C ASN A 190 38.38 -19.93 16.74
N ALA A 191 38.29 -19.74 15.41
CA ALA A 191 39.42 -19.93 14.50
C ALA A 191 40.52 -18.88 14.70
N LEU A 192 40.15 -17.61 14.90
CA LEU A 192 41.09 -16.53 15.24
C LEU A 192 41.80 -16.81 16.56
N GLN A 193 41.07 -17.25 17.60
CA GLN A 193 41.68 -17.65 18.87
C GLN A 193 42.65 -18.83 18.71
N ALA A 194 42.33 -19.81 17.87
CA ALA A 194 43.17 -20.98 17.63
C ALA A 194 44.50 -20.65 16.90
N GLN A 195 44.58 -19.53 16.16
CA GLN A 195 45.84 -19.09 15.54
C GLN A 195 46.90 -18.68 16.56
N ILE A 196 46.51 -18.31 17.78
CA ILE A 196 47.45 -18.15 18.89
C ILE A 196 47.78 -19.55 19.41
N ASN A 197 48.92 -20.13 19.00
CA ASN A 197 49.36 -21.43 19.51
C ASN A 197 49.84 -21.27 20.97
N PRO A 198 49.04 -21.64 21.98
CA PRO A 198 49.38 -21.36 23.37
C PRO A 198 50.57 -22.20 23.80
N HIS A 199 50.69 -23.42 23.24
CA HIS A 199 51.78 -24.34 23.53
C HIS A 199 53.13 -23.82 23.03
N PHE A 200 53.18 -23.19 21.85
CA PHE A 200 54.42 -22.56 21.39
C PHE A 200 54.89 -21.46 22.35
N LEU A 201 53.95 -20.61 22.78
CA LEU A 201 54.24 -19.52 23.72
C LEU A 201 54.68 -20.06 25.10
N TYR A 202 53.97 -21.03 25.67
CA TYR A 202 54.38 -21.66 26.95
C TYR A 202 55.76 -22.28 26.83
N ASN A 203 56.03 -23.03 25.76
CA ASN A 203 57.33 -23.67 25.56
C ASN A 203 58.47 -22.66 25.42
N THR A 204 58.19 -21.52 24.78
CA THR A 204 59.17 -20.44 24.63
C THR A 204 59.45 -19.77 25.98
N LEU A 205 58.42 -19.44 26.75
CA LEU A 205 58.57 -18.88 28.09
C LEU A 205 59.27 -19.87 29.04
N ASP A 206 58.91 -21.15 29.00
CA ASP A 206 59.57 -22.20 29.78
C ASP A 206 61.06 -22.31 29.47
N SER A 207 61.42 -22.24 28.19
CA SER A 207 62.82 -22.26 27.75
C SER A 207 63.58 -21.05 28.28
N LEU A 208 62.98 -19.86 28.23
CA LEU A 208 63.57 -18.63 28.79
C LEU A 208 63.70 -18.69 30.31
N ARG A 209 62.71 -19.27 31.01
CA ARG A 209 62.76 -19.47 32.47
C ARG A 209 63.93 -20.37 32.87
N TRP A 210 64.12 -21.48 32.15
CA TRP A 210 65.26 -22.38 32.38
C TRP A 210 66.59 -21.71 32.10
N LEU A 211 66.69 -20.93 31.01
CA LEU A 211 67.88 -20.15 30.70
C LEU A 211 68.22 -19.16 31.83
N ALA A 212 67.23 -18.43 32.35
CA ALA A 212 67.43 -17.52 33.48
C ALA A 212 67.91 -18.25 34.74
N LYS A 213 67.36 -19.44 35.05
CA LYS A 213 67.83 -20.28 36.16
C LYS A 213 69.27 -20.77 35.98
N ILE A 214 69.65 -21.19 34.77
CA ILE A 214 71.01 -21.65 34.44
C ILE A 214 72.02 -20.51 34.67
N HIS A 215 71.64 -19.27 34.34
CA HIS A 215 72.46 -18.09 34.58
C HIS A 215 72.31 -17.49 36.00
N HIS A 216 71.63 -18.18 36.92
CA HIS A 216 71.39 -17.74 38.31
C HIS A 216 70.71 -16.36 38.43
N ILE A 217 69.84 -16.01 37.47
CA ILE A 217 69.07 -14.76 37.48
C ILE A 217 67.64 -15.05 37.96
N ASP A 218 67.50 -15.35 39.25
CA ASP A 218 66.25 -15.84 39.85
C ASP A 218 65.08 -14.85 39.75
N GLU A 219 65.34 -13.54 39.76
CA GLU A 219 64.31 -12.52 39.56
C GLU A 219 63.66 -12.65 38.17
N ILE A 220 64.46 -12.81 37.12
CA ILE A 220 63.95 -12.98 35.75
C ILE A 220 63.15 -14.30 35.65
N ALA A 221 63.61 -15.37 36.28
CA ALA A 221 62.87 -16.64 36.29
C ALA A 221 61.49 -16.53 36.96
N LYS A 222 61.37 -15.73 38.03
CA LYS A 222 60.09 -15.44 38.70
C LYS A 222 59.15 -14.63 37.80
N ILE A 223 59.65 -13.60 37.12
CA ILE A 223 58.84 -12.78 36.20
C ILE A 223 58.36 -13.57 34.99
N ILE A 224 59.22 -14.42 34.41
CA ILE A 224 58.81 -15.30 33.31
C ILE A 224 57.73 -16.28 33.78
N SER A 225 57.82 -16.80 35.01
CA SER A 225 56.78 -17.68 35.59
C SER A 225 55.47 -16.94 35.80
N ALA A 226 55.51 -15.71 36.31
CA ALA A 226 54.32 -14.88 36.48
C ALA A 226 53.66 -14.56 35.13
N LEU A 227 54.46 -14.29 34.09
CA LEU A 227 53.98 -14.07 32.73
C LEU A 227 53.36 -15.34 32.13
N GLU A 228 53.98 -16.50 32.33
CA GLU A 228 53.45 -17.80 31.90
C GLU A 228 52.09 -18.09 32.54
N ASN A 229 51.94 -17.84 33.84
CA ASN A 229 50.69 -18.02 34.57
C ASN A 229 49.57 -17.10 34.07
N LEU A 230 49.86 -15.80 33.86
CA LEU A 230 48.89 -14.86 33.28
C LEU A 230 48.49 -15.23 31.86
N LEU A 231 49.46 -15.61 31.03
CA LEU A 231 49.19 -16.04 29.66
C LEU A 231 48.32 -17.30 29.64
N ARG A 232 48.52 -18.20 30.61
CA ARG A 232 47.69 -19.38 30.79
C ARG A 232 46.27 -19.03 31.21
N ALA A 233 46.12 -18.11 32.15
CA ALA A 233 44.81 -17.60 32.55
C ALA A 233 44.09 -16.89 31.39
N SER A 234 44.80 -16.22 30.48
CA SER A 234 44.19 -15.44 29.39
C SER A 234 43.80 -16.25 28.16
N ILE A 235 44.53 -17.33 27.86
CA ILE A 235 44.30 -18.16 26.68
C ILE A 235 43.54 -19.45 27.00
N SER A 236 43.49 -19.88 28.27
CA SER A 236 42.76 -21.09 28.64
C SER A 236 41.27 -20.98 28.37
N LYS A 237 40.71 -22.00 27.71
CA LYS A 237 39.27 -22.23 27.44
C LYS A 237 38.46 -22.52 28.72
N THR A 238 38.89 -22.05 29.87
CA THR A 238 38.16 -22.24 31.12
C THR A 238 36.95 -21.30 31.17
N SER A 239 35.97 -21.61 32.00
CA SER A 239 34.76 -20.82 32.28
C SER A 239 35.00 -19.29 32.36
N ASP A 240 34.10 -18.49 31.79
CA ASP A 240 34.11 -17.01 31.89
C ASP A 240 34.07 -16.53 33.35
N LEU A 241 33.55 -17.39 34.24
CA LEU A 241 33.54 -17.20 35.68
C LEU A 241 34.61 -18.07 36.36
N ILE A 242 35.44 -17.45 37.20
CA ILE A 242 36.50 -18.11 37.99
C ILE A 242 36.34 -17.81 39.48
N PRO A 243 36.84 -18.66 40.38
CA PRO A 243 36.88 -18.35 41.81
C PRO A 243 37.67 -17.06 42.08
N ILE A 244 37.25 -16.27 43.08
CA ILE A 244 37.99 -15.08 43.52
C ILE A 244 39.44 -15.42 43.87
N SER A 245 39.73 -16.61 44.42
CA SER A 245 41.11 -17.06 44.65
C SER A 245 41.97 -17.06 43.38
N GLU A 246 41.42 -17.51 42.25
CA GLU A 246 42.15 -17.53 40.97
C GLU A 246 42.33 -16.10 40.43
N GLU A 247 41.32 -15.24 40.57
CA GLU A 247 41.41 -13.85 40.14
C GLU A 247 42.48 -13.08 40.95
N ILE A 248 42.56 -13.31 42.27
CA ILE A 248 43.60 -12.73 43.13
C ILE A 248 45.00 -13.22 42.72
N GLU A 249 45.14 -14.48 42.32
CA GLU A 249 46.42 -15.00 41.84
C GLU A 249 46.81 -14.40 40.49
N ASN A 250 45.84 -14.15 39.60
CA ASN A 250 46.08 -13.39 38.36
C ASN A 250 46.59 -11.98 38.68
N VAL A 251 45.93 -11.28 39.62
CA VAL A 251 46.35 -9.94 40.08
C VAL A 251 47.76 -9.98 40.70
N ARG A 252 48.09 -11.01 41.47
CA ARG A 252 49.44 -11.20 42.06
C ARG A 252 50.50 -11.36 40.98
N ASN A 253 50.27 -12.22 40.00
CA ASN A 253 51.19 -12.40 38.87
C ASN A 253 51.34 -11.10 38.07
N TYR A 254 50.25 -10.36 37.87
CA TYR A 254 50.26 -9.06 37.18
C TYR A 254 51.09 -8.02 37.90
N LEU A 255 50.84 -7.84 39.21
CA LEU A 255 51.56 -6.89 40.04
C LEU A 255 53.04 -7.24 40.19
N ALA A 256 53.41 -8.51 40.20
CA ALA A 256 54.82 -8.92 40.20
C ALA A 256 55.55 -8.46 38.93
N ILE A 257 54.93 -8.60 37.76
CA ILE A 257 55.49 -8.15 36.48
C ILE A 257 55.63 -6.63 36.45
N GLN A 258 54.58 -5.90 36.89
CA GLN A 258 54.60 -4.45 36.89
C GLN A 258 55.60 -3.89 37.93
N SER A 259 55.66 -4.47 39.13
CA SER A 259 56.62 -4.05 40.15
C SER A 259 58.06 -4.15 39.62
N PHE A 260 58.40 -5.26 38.96
CA PHE A 260 59.70 -5.42 38.31
C PHE A 260 59.94 -4.39 37.19
N ARG A 261 58.95 -4.14 36.32
CA ARG A 261 59.04 -3.14 35.25
C ARG A 261 59.33 -1.73 35.79
N TYR A 262 58.74 -1.37 36.93
CA TYR A 262 58.94 -0.08 37.59
C TYR A 262 60.10 -0.09 38.60
N GLY A 263 61.00 -1.08 38.54
CA GLY A 263 62.19 -1.13 39.39
C GLY A 263 61.90 -1.32 40.89
N ASN A 264 60.78 -1.98 41.22
CA ASN A 264 60.27 -2.19 42.58
C ASN A 264 60.01 -0.88 43.36
N ASN A 265 59.63 0.20 42.67
CA ASN A 265 59.36 1.53 43.25
C ASN A 265 58.08 1.62 44.09
N PHE A 266 57.25 0.58 44.10
CA PHE A 266 56.04 0.49 44.90
C PHE A 266 55.91 -0.88 45.57
N SER A 267 55.27 -0.88 46.75
CA SER A 267 54.95 -2.07 47.52
C SER A 267 53.52 -2.52 47.28
N VAL A 268 53.26 -3.82 47.47
CA VAL A 268 51.95 -4.43 47.25
C VAL A 268 51.58 -5.26 48.47
N THR A 269 50.41 -4.99 49.03
CA THR A 269 49.87 -5.68 50.19
C THR A 269 48.52 -6.31 49.83
N PHE A 270 48.37 -7.61 50.09
CA PHE A 270 47.10 -8.33 49.90
C PHE A 270 46.46 -8.64 51.25
N SER A 271 45.20 -8.28 51.41
CA SER A 271 44.39 -8.56 52.60
C SER A 271 42.99 -9.01 52.18
N VAL A 272 42.91 -10.26 51.69
CA VAL A 272 41.67 -10.83 51.16
C VAL A 272 41.07 -11.77 52.20
N ASP A 273 39.77 -11.60 52.49
CA ASP A 273 39.04 -12.49 53.39
C ASP A 273 38.93 -13.91 52.80
N PRO A 274 39.41 -14.96 53.49
CA PRO A 274 39.30 -16.34 53.00
C PRO A 274 37.86 -16.77 52.68
N SER A 275 36.86 -16.21 53.38
CA SER A 275 35.44 -16.54 53.18
C SER A 275 34.92 -16.16 51.79
N VAL A 276 35.54 -15.17 51.13
CA VAL A 276 35.11 -14.73 49.79
C VAL A 276 35.82 -15.47 48.65
N THR A 277 36.89 -16.20 48.94
CA THR A 277 37.76 -16.79 47.89
C THR A 277 37.07 -17.82 46.99
N GLY A 278 36.03 -18.49 47.48
CA GLY A 278 35.28 -19.51 46.74
C GLY A 278 34.16 -18.98 45.84
N TYR A 279 33.80 -17.69 45.93
CA TYR A 279 32.77 -17.14 45.05
C TYR A 279 33.28 -16.96 43.63
N LEU A 280 32.36 -17.02 42.67
CA LEU A 280 32.67 -16.85 41.25
C LEU A 280 32.60 -15.39 40.84
N THR A 281 33.60 -14.94 40.09
CA THR A 281 33.69 -13.60 39.52
C THR A 281 34.03 -13.67 38.03
N PRO A 282 33.64 -12.68 37.21
CA PRO A 282 34.17 -12.55 35.85
C PRO A 282 35.70 -12.50 35.88
N ARG A 283 36.33 -13.29 35.02
CA ARG A 283 37.79 -13.32 34.88
C ARG A 283 38.34 -11.95 34.45
N PHE A 284 39.47 -11.55 35.03
CA PHE A 284 40.18 -10.30 34.76
C PHE A 284 39.38 -9.03 35.07
N ILE A 285 38.37 -9.09 35.94
CA ILE A 285 37.63 -7.89 36.36
C ILE A 285 38.47 -6.99 37.29
N LEU A 286 39.39 -7.56 38.07
CA LEU A 286 40.23 -6.81 39.01
C LEU A 286 41.47 -6.21 38.34
N GLN A 287 41.95 -6.83 37.24
CA GLN A 287 43.13 -6.37 36.53
C GLN A 287 43.03 -4.91 36.05
N PRO A 288 41.94 -4.44 35.39
CA PRO A 288 41.78 -3.03 34.99
C PRO A 288 41.83 -2.04 36.16
N ILE A 289 41.33 -2.45 37.33
CA ILE A 289 41.30 -1.60 38.53
C ILE A 289 42.72 -1.41 39.06
N VAL A 290 43.47 -2.51 39.16
CA VAL A 290 44.86 -2.50 39.58
C VAL A 290 45.75 -1.79 38.56
N GLU A 291 45.49 -1.98 37.26
CA GLU A 291 46.12 -1.22 36.18
C GLU A 291 45.96 0.28 36.38
N ASN A 292 44.73 0.75 36.61
CA ASN A 292 44.47 2.16 36.87
C ASN A 292 45.21 2.66 38.12
N ALA A 293 45.30 1.85 39.18
CA ALA A 293 46.04 2.20 40.39
C ALA A 293 47.56 2.36 40.13
N ILE A 294 48.14 1.53 39.26
CA ILE A 294 49.54 1.65 38.86
C ILE A 294 49.73 2.87 37.94
N TYR A 295 48.97 2.96 36.86
CA TYR A 295 49.15 4.00 35.84
C TYR A 295 48.85 5.41 36.36
N HIS A 296 47.80 5.58 37.15
CA HIS A 296 47.35 6.89 37.63
C HIS A 296 47.71 7.17 39.09
N GLY A 297 47.93 6.13 39.90
CA GLY A 297 48.27 6.28 41.31
C GLY A 297 49.77 6.35 41.56
N VAL A 298 50.47 5.22 41.39
CA VAL A 298 51.86 5.06 41.88
C VAL A 298 52.95 5.16 40.80
N GLY A 299 52.61 5.12 39.51
CA GLY A 299 53.56 4.98 38.40
C GLY A 299 54.60 6.10 38.25
N ASN A 300 54.36 7.28 38.83
CA ASN A 300 55.28 8.43 38.82
C ASN A 300 55.82 8.80 40.23
N MET A 301 55.50 8.02 41.26
CA MET A 301 55.90 8.29 42.64
C MET A 301 57.04 7.36 43.06
N VAL A 302 57.96 7.86 43.89
CA VAL A 302 58.98 7.02 44.56
C VAL A 302 58.41 6.64 45.93
N GLY A 303 58.09 5.35 46.14
CA GLY A 303 57.63 4.83 47.44
C GLY A 303 56.11 4.70 47.61
N GLY A 304 55.38 4.31 46.56
CA GLY A 304 53.93 4.07 46.64
C GLY A 304 53.56 2.71 47.28
N GLU A 305 52.32 2.59 47.76
CA GLU A 305 51.73 1.32 48.23
C GLU A 305 50.42 1.04 47.50
N ILE A 306 50.26 -0.20 47.03
CA ILE A 306 49.02 -0.73 46.48
C ILE A 306 48.46 -1.73 47.47
N PHE A 307 47.26 -1.45 47.99
CA PHE A 307 46.53 -2.34 48.88
C PHE A 307 45.38 -3.01 48.13
N VAL A 308 45.32 -4.34 48.17
CA VAL A 308 44.26 -5.16 47.57
C VAL A 308 43.55 -5.90 48.70
N GLY A 309 42.28 -5.58 48.95
CA GLY A 309 41.44 -6.22 49.97
C GLY A 309 39.95 -6.11 49.66
#